data_AF-A0A844W9Y0-F1
#
_entry.id   AF-A0A844W9Y0-F1
#
_cell.length_a   1.000
_cell.length_b   1.000
_cell.length_c   1.000
_cell.angle_alpha   90.00
_cell.angle_beta   90.00
_cell.angle_gamma   90.00
#
_symmetry.space_group_name_H-M   'P 1'
#
loop_
_entity.id
_entity.type
_entity.pdbx_description
1 polymer ?
#
loop_
_entity_poly.entity_id
_entity_poly.type
_entity_poly.pdbx_seq_one_letter_code
_entity_poly.pdbx_strand_id
1 'polypeptide(L)'
;MSIEKEEAVPVARLVDGRSDRTVGWVYRWNTSELSILWLDPKRTAHHIDPPLSRNTIANAKTVTTDEVTDLLEELSLRGSADLL
;
A
#
# COMPACT_ATOMS: atom_id res chain seq x y z
N MET A 1 7.67 22.12 13.32
CA MET A 1 8.54 21.74 12.18
C MET A 1 7.70 20.85 11.30
N SER A 2 7.35 21.27 10.08
CA SER A 2 6.71 20.37 9.11
C SER A 2 7.73 19.34 8.67
N ILE A 3 7.39 18.06 8.74
CA ILE A 3 8.21 17.00 8.16
C ILE A 3 7.98 17.08 6.65
N GLU A 4 9.02 17.41 5.89
CA GLU A 4 8.95 17.40 4.42
C GLU A 4 9.00 15.96 3.91
N LYS A 5 8.38 15.72 2.75
CA LYS A 5 8.31 14.42 2.09
C LYS A 5 9.57 14.19 1.27
N GLU A 6 10.56 13.51 1.84
CA GLU A 6 11.91 13.42 1.29
C GLU A 6 12.31 11.98 0.93
N GLU A 7 12.00 11.03 1.82
CA GLU A 7 12.46 9.65 1.70
C GLU A 7 11.27 8.69 1.75
N ALA A 8 11.33 7.64 0.93
CA ALA A 8 10.32 6.58 0.91
C ALA A 8 10.99 5.21 0.93
N VAL A 9 10.40 4.29 1.70
CA VAL A 9 10.85 2.89 1.75
C VAL A 9 9.75 1.97 1.23
N PRO A 10 10.07 0.93 0.44
CA PRO A 10 9.10 -0.06 0.05
C PRO A 10 8.69 -0.88 1.28
N VAL A 11 7.38 -1.08 1.48
CA VAL A 11 6.83 -1.79 2.64
C VAL A 11 6.04 -3.03 2.27
N ALA A 12 5.51 -3.11 1.04
CA ALA A 12 4.81 -4.27 0.54
C ALA A 12 4.75 -4.26 -1.00
N ARG A 13 4.50 -5.43 -1.60
CA ARG A 13 4.19 -5.57 -3.02
C ARG A 13 2.69 -5.62 -3.25
N LEU A 14 2.25 -5.12 -4.40
CA LEU A 14 0.91 -5.31 -4.93
C LEU A 14 0.94 -6.52 -5.87
N VAL A 15 0.01 -7.45 -5.67
CA VAL A 15 0.04 -8.77 -6.33
C VAL A 15 -1.17 -8.97 -7.23
N ASP A 16 -0.94 -9.52 -8.42
CA ASP A 16 -2.00 -10.06 -9.28
C ASP A 16 -2.42 -11.45 -8.79
N GLY A 17 -3.68 -11.58 -8.34
CA GLY A 17 -4.21 -12.82 -7.78
C GLY A 17 -4.29 -13.99 -8.75
N ARG A 18 -4.15 -13.76 -10.07
CA ARG A 18 -4.12 -14.83 -11.07
C ARG A 18 -2.75 -15.47 -11.25
N SER A 19 -1.67 -14.75 -10.94
CA SER A 19 -0.32 -15.14 -11.34
C SER A 19 0.76 -14.98 -10.26
N ASP A 20 0.40 -14.52 -9.05
CA ASP A 20 1.32 -14.09 -7.98
C ASP A 20 2.37 -13.06 -8.45
N ARG A 21 2.11 -12.41 -9.59
CA ARG A 21 3.02 -11.45 -10.18
C ARG A 21 2.95 -10.14 -9.42
N THR A 22 4.10 -9.57 -9.10
CA THR A 22 4.18 -8.19 -8.60
C THR A 22 3.81 -7.21 -9.69
N VAL A 23 2.73 -6.45 -9.46
CA VAL A 23 2.19 -5.43 -10.37
C VAL A 23 2.44 -4.00 -9.88
N GLY A 24 2.95 -3.85 -8.66
CA GLY A 24 3.32 -2.58 -8.06
C GLY A 24 3.95 -2.75 -6.69
N TRP A 25 4.39 -1.62 -6.13
CA TRP A 25 4.99 -1.54 -4.80
C TRP A 25 4.30 -0.46 -3.98
N VAL A 26 4.08 -0.76 -2.71
CA VAL A 26 3.64 0.21 -1.71
C VAL A 26 4.87 0.81 -1.05
N TYR A 27 4.92 2.14 -1.04
CA TYR A 27 5.95 2.91 -0.38
C TYR A 27 5.37 3.66 0.81
N ARG A 28 6.14 3.73 1.90
CA ARG A 28 5.86 4.60 3.03
C ARG A 28 6.89 5.71 3.08
N TRP A 29 6.42 6.95 3.07
CA TRP A 29 7.26 8.13 3.23
C TRP A 29 7.67 8.34 4.68
N ASN A 30 8.73 9.12 4.90
CA ASN A 30 9.15 9.60 6.22
C ASN A 30 8.04 10.40 6.95
N THR A 31 7.10 10.98 6.19
CA THR A 31 5.89 11.62 6.71
C THR A 31 4.80 10.62 7.15
N SER A 32 4.97 9.32 6.94
CA SER A 32 3.95 8.27 7.06
C SER A 32 2.89 8.22 5.96
N GLU A 33 2.91 9.13 4.98
CA GLU A 33 2.07 9.02 3.79
C GLU A 33 2.39 7.72 3.04
N LEU A 34 1.38 7.12 2.40
CA LEU A 34 1.53 5.95 1.54
C LEU A 34 1.46 6.35 0.06
N SER A 35 2.23 5.68 -0.77
CA SER A 35 2.17 5.86 -2.22
C SER A 35 2.35 4.54 -2.95
N ILE A 36 1.89 4.49 -4.19
CA ILE A 36 2.02 3.31 -5.05
C ILE A 36 2.93 3.63 -6.21
N LEU A 37 3.94 2.79 -6.41
CA LEU A 37 4.65 2.67 -7.68
C LEU A 37 4.04 1.52 -8.47
N TRP A 38 3.32 1.84 -9.54
CA TRP A 38 2.76 0.83 -10.46
C TRP A 38 3.82 0.35 -11.45
N LEU A 39 3.94 -0.96 -11.62
CA LEU A 39 4.75 -1.58 -12.66
C LEU A 39 3.89 -1.99 -13.86
N ASP A 40 2.63 -2.36 -13.61
CA ASP A 40 1.67 -2.71 -14.64
C ASP A 40 0.83 -1.49 -15.08
N PRO A 41 0.74 -1.17 -16.38
CA PRO A 41 -0.08 -0.06 -16.88
C PRO A 41 -1.58 -0.16 -16.54
N LYS A 42 -2.10 -1.38 -16.33
CA LYS A 42 -3.50 -1.60 -15.96
C LYS A 42 -3.80 -1.22 -14.52
N ARG A 43 -2.78 -1.00 -13.69
CA ARG A 43 -2.90 -0.56 -12.28
C ARG A 43 -3.93 -1.37 -11.48
N THR A 44 -3.94 -2.68 -11.71
CA THR A 44 -4.89 -3.60 -11.08
C THR A 44 -4.13 -4.53 -10.17
N ALA A 45 -4.50 -4.57 -8.89
CA ALA A 45 -3.97 -5.49 -7.89
C ALA A 45 -5.13 -6.20 -7.18
N HIS A 46 -4.89 -7.42 -6.71
CA HIS A 46 -5.89 -8.21 -5.98
C HIS A 46 -5.67 -8.17 -4.47
N HIS A 47 -4.41 -8.21 -4.03
CA HIS A 47 -4.04 -8.08 -2.62
C HIS A 47 -2.66 -7.42 -2.45
N ILE A 48 -2.32 -7.10 -1.19
CA ILE A 48 -1.02 -6.63 -0.75
C ILE A 48 -0.30 -7.73 0.02
N ASP A 49 0.99 -7.90 -0.25
CA ASP A 49 1.83 -8.86 0.45
C ASP A 49 3.15 -8.20 0.93
N PRO A 50 3.45 -8.19 2.25
CA PRO A 50 2.55 -8.58 3.34
C PRO A 50 1.40 -7.56 3.51
N PRO A 51 0.24 -7.96 4.08
CA PRO A 51 -0.82 -7.02 4.43
C PRO A 51 -0.32 -5.87 5.30
N LEU A 52 -0.79 -4.65 5.04
CA LEU A 52 -0.42 -3.50 5.87
C LEU A 52 -1.10 -3.59 7.24
N SER A 53 -0.33 -3.28 8.29
CA SER A 53 -0.88 -3.26 9.64
C SER A 53 -1.90 -2.13 9.81
N ARG A 54 -2.89 -2.33 10.70
CA ARG A 54 -3.87 -1.28 11.05
C ARG A 54 -3.19 0.01 11.52
N ASN A 55 -2.07 -0.10 12.24
CA ASN A 55 -1.31 1.06 12.70
C ASN A 55 -0.68 1.84 11.53
N THR A 56 -0.18 1.13 10.51
CA THR A 56 0.36 1.76 9.29
C THR A 56 -0.73 2.56 8.56
N ILE A 57 -1.91 1.96 8.37
CA ILE A 57 -3.05 2.63 7.74
C ILE A 57 -3.52 3.84 8.58
N ALA A 58 -3.67 3.66 9.90
CA ALA A 58 -4.10 4.73 10.79
C ALA A 58 -3.14 5.92 10.75
N ASN A 59 -1.82 5.67 10.80
CA ASN A 59 -0.82 6.73 10.71
C ASN A 59 -0.87 7.45 9.36
N ALA A 60 -1.01 6.72 8.25
CA ALA A 60 -1.15 7.33 6.93
C ALA A 60 -2.37 8.27 6.85
N LYS A 61 -3.52 7.83 7.37
CA LYS A 61 -4.77 8.61 7.40
C LYS A 61 -4.67 9.90 8.23
N THR A 62 -3.75 9.99 9.18
CA THR A 62 -3.52 11.24 9.94
C THR A 62 -2.85 12.34 9.10
N VAL A 63 -2.20 11.97 8.00
CA VAL A 63 -1.44 12.88 7.13
C VAL A 63 -2.14 13.10 5.80
N THR A 64 -2.75 12.05 5.24
CA THR A 64 -3.50 12.14 3.99
C THR A 64 -4.66 11.15 4.03
N THR A 65 -5.86 11.63 3.70
CA THR A 65 -7.04 10.78 3.47
C THR A 65 -7.40 10.92 2.01
N ASP A 66 -7.01 9.92 1.22
CA ASP A 66 -7.18 9.89 -0.23
C ASP A 66 -7.55 8.49 -0.73
N GLU A 67 -7.93 8.42 -2.01
CA GLU A 67 -8.32 7.17 -2.66
C GLU A 67 -7.19 6.13 -2.67
N VAL A 68 -5.92 6.57 -2.62
CA VAL A 68 -4.77 5.67 -2.54
C VAL A 68 -4.75 4.94 -1.19
N THR A 69 -4.90 5.68 -0.10
CA THR A 69 -4.89 5.11 1.25
C THR A 69 -6.07 4.15 1.46
N ASP A 70 -7.25 4.50 0.94
CA ASP A 70 -8.44 3.65 1.01
C ASP A 70 -8.27 2.36 0.18
N LEU A 71 -7.72 2.46 -1.04
CA LEU A 71 -7.39 1.29 -1.87
C LEU A 71 -6.40 0.35 -1.15
N LEU A 72 -5.37 0.90 -0.51
CA LEU A 72 -4.35 0.11 0.17
C LEU A 72 -4.89 -0.61 1.40
N GLU A 73 -5.82 0.01 2.13
CA GLU A 73 -6.53 -0.65 3.23
C GLU A 73 -7.37 -1.82 2.73
N GLU A 74 -8.16 -1.61 1.66
CA GLU A 74 -9.00 -2.66 1.08
C GLU A 74 -8.17 -3.86 0.60
N LEU A 75 -7.09 -3.61 -0.14
CA LEU A 75 -6.23 -4.68 -0.66
C LEU A 75 -5.48 -5.43 0.47
N SER A 76 -5.20 -4.76 1.59
CA SER A 76 -4.59 -5.40 2.78
C SER A 76 -5.57 -6.34 3.48
N LEU A 77 -6.87 -5.99 3.51
CA LEU A 77 -7.91 -6.86 4.07
C LEU A 77 -8.07 -8.13 3.24
N ARG A 78 -7.99 -8.03 1.91
CA ARG A 78 -8.09 -9.18 0.98
C ARG A 78 -6.94 -10.18 1.17
N GLY A 79 -5.70 -9.71 1.27
CA GLY A 79 -4.54 -10.58 1.51
C GLY A 79 -4.56 -11.28 2.87
N SER A 80 -5.30 -10.74 3.84
CA SER A 80 -5.48 -11.36 5.16
C SER A 80 -6.56 -12.46 5.15
N ALA A 81 -7.50 -12.42 4.21
CA ALA A 81 -8.60 -13.38 4.10
C ALA A 81 -8.18 -14.68 3.40
N ASP A 82 -7.19 -14.64 2.51
CA ASP A 82 -6.66 -15.81 1.79
C ASP A 82 -5.75 -16.72 2.65
N LEU A 83 -5.54 -16.36 3.93
CA LEU A 83 -4.74 -17.12 4.91
C LEU A 83 -5.59 -17.88 5.96
N LEU A 84 -6.92 -17.90 5.81
CA LEU A 84 -7.88 -18.64 6.66
C LEU A 84 -8.59 -19.74 5.87
#